data_AF-A0A841KLK1-F1
#
_entry.id   AF-A0A841KLK1-F1
#
_cell.length_a   1.000
_cell.length_b   1.000
_cell.length_c   1.000
_cell.angle_alpha   90.00
_cell.angle_beta   90.00
_cell.angle_gamma   90.00
#
_symmetry.space_group_name_H-M   'P 1'
#
loop_
_entity.id
_entity.type
_entity.pdbx_description
1 polymer ?
#
loop_
_entity_poly.entity_id
_entity_poly.type
_entity_poly.pdbx_seq_one_letter_code
_entity_poly.pdbx_strand_id
1 'polypeptide(L)'
;MKIIKSITSKGINYSDEAGEEKFIDFEECNENWIQYRKRTEKLDDEKLANIKNNDKCIGQRDICANPIFIEFFTRPFTRFEFKESDEYPDPKEAFNCLQNEIILAGWKTLDLS
;
A
#
# COMPACT_ATOMS: atom_id res chain seq x y z
N MET A 1 -9.42 7.38 -12.40
CA MET A 1 -8.07 6.91 -12.00
C MET A 1 -7.70 7.65 -10.73
N LYS A 2 -7.05 6.99 -9.76
CA LYS A 2 -6.57 7.67 -8.55
C LYS A 2 -5.22 8.32 -8.86
N ILE A 3 -5.04 9.58 -8.45
CA ILE A 3 -3.83 10.36 -8.76
C ILE A 3 -3.11 10.69 -7.45
N ILE A 4 -1.88 10.23 -7.32
CA ILE A 4 -1.05 10.52 -6.15
C ILE A 4 -0.59 11.99 -6.20
N LYS A 5 -0.78 12.71 -5.10
CA LYS A 5 -0.40 14.13 -4.97
C LYS A 5 0.88 14.31 -4.17
N SER A 6 1.04 13.55 -3.09
CA SER A 6 2.25 13.58 -2.28
C SER A 6 2.40 12.29 -1.48
N ILE A 7 3.64 11.88 -1.23
CA ILE A 7 3.98 10.75 -0.39
C ILE A 7 4.80 11.27 0.80
N THR A 8 4.51 10.76 1.98
CA THR A 8 5.22 11.08 3.23
C THR A 8 5.58 9.79 3.94
N SER A 9 6.41 9.87 4.99
CA SER A 9 6.71 8.69 5.81
C SER A 9 5.50 8.09 6.52
N LYS A 10 4.40 8.84 6.63
CA LYS A 10 3.17 8.43 7.30
C LYS A 10 2.10 7.90 6.34
N GLY A 11 2.20 8.20 5.05
CA GLY A 11 1.08 7.94 4.16
C GLY A 11 1.10 8.68 2.84
N ILE A 12 -0.02 8.57 2.12
CA ILE A 12 -0.19 9.08 0.75
C ILE A 12 -1.42 9.98 0.68
N ASN A 13 -1.24 11.21 0.20
CA ASN A 13 -2.36 12.04 -0.25
C ASN A 13 -2.61 11.76 -1.73
N TYR A 14 -3.87 11.52 -2.08
CA TYR A 14 -4.28 11.26 -3.46
C TYR A 14 -5.65 11.86 -3.75
N SER A 15 -5.92 12.13 -5.03
CA SER A 15 -7.28 12.42 -5.50
C SER A 15 -7.91 11.14 -6.02
N ASP A 16 -9.15 10.87 -5.63
CA ASP A 16 -9.89 9.70 -6.12
C ASP A 16 -10.55 9.93 -7.48
N GLU A 17 -11.38 8.98 -7.92
CA GLU A 17 -12.09 9.06 -9.21
C GLU A 17 -13.13 10.18 -9.28
N ALA A 18 -13.64 10.65 -8.14
CA ALA A 18 -14.53 11.80 -8.06
C ALA A 18 -13.75 13.13 -7.95
N GLY A 19 -12.42 13.07 -7.88
CA GLY A 19 -11.55 14.23 -7.66
C GLY A 19 -11.46 14.64 -6.18
N GLU A 20 -11.99 13.85 -5.25
CA GLU A 20 -11.92 14.13 -3.82
C GLU A 20 -10.54 13.80 -3.28
N GLU A 21 -10.01 14.69 -2.43
CA GLU A 21 -8.74 14.43 -1.74
C GLU A 21 -8.93 13.44 -0.60
N LYS A 22 -8.09 12.41 -0.60
CA LYS A 22 -8.09 11.32 0.37
C LYS A 22 -6.67 11.06 0.86
N PHE A 23 -6.59 10.48 2.05
CA PHE A 23 -5.34 10.12 2.67
C PHE A 23 -5.32 8.63 3.00
N ILE A 24 -4.20 7.98 2.76
CA ILE A 24 -3.90 6.62 3.22
C ILE A 24 -2.91 6.73 4.37
N ASP A 25 -3.30 6.24 5.54
CA ASP A 25 -2.42 6.14 6.69
C ASP A 25 -1.71 4.77 6.71
N PHE A 26 -0.38 4.80 6.73
CA PHE A 26 0.44 3.59 6.72
C PHE A 26 0.40 2.83 8.05
N GLU A 27 0.25 3.51 9.19
CA GLU A 27 0.08 2.85 10.48
C GLU A 27 -1.27 2.12 10.52
N GLU A 28 -2.35 2.77 10.06
CA GLU A 28 -3.68 2.12 9.97
C GLU A 28 -3.64 0.87 9.07
N CYS A 29 -2.96 0.97 7.93
CA CYS A 29 -2.76 -0.15 7.01
C CYS A 29 -1.98 -1.31 7.68
N ASN A 30 -0.93 -1.00 8.43
CA ASN A 30 -0.16 -2.00 9.16
C ASN A 30 -0.99 -2.66 10.28
N GLU A 31 -1.78 -1.88 11.02
CA GLU A 31 -2.69 -2.42 12.03
C GLU A 31 -3.71 -3.37 11.40
N ASN A 32 -4.30 -3.00 10.27
CA ASN A 32 -5.23 -3.83 9.53
C ASN A 32 -4.61 -5.16 9.08
N TRP A 33 -3.37 -5.13 8.60
CA TRP A 33 -2.60 -6.32 8.27
C TRP A 33 -2.37 -7.23 9.48
N ILE A 34 -1.92 -6.66 10.60
CA ILE A 34 -1.66 -7.41 11.83
C ILE A 34 -2.93 -8.07 12.36
N GLN A 35 -4.08 -7.38 12.30
CA GLN A 35 -5.38 -7.94 12.67
C GLN A 35 -5.84 -9.04 11.72
N TYR A 36 -5.52 -8.93 10.43
CA TYR A 36 -5.75 -10.02 9.47
C TYR A 36 -4.92 -11.25 9.85
N ARG A 37 -3.60 -11.10 10.02
CA ARG A 37 -2.69 -12.19 10.43
C ARG A 37 -3.10 -12.84 11.73
N LYS A 38 -3.48 -12.07 12.76
CA LYS A 38 -3.97 -12.61 14.04
C LYS A 38 -5.12 -13.61 13.82
N ARG A 39 -6.07 -13.26 12.95
CA ARG A 39 -7.25 -14.08 12.66
C ARG A 39 -6.91 -15.30 11.80
N THR A 40 -6.07 -15.16 10.78
CA THR A 40 -5.79 -16.23 9.83
C THR A 40 -4.75 -17.23 10.34
N GLU A 41 -3.72 -16.76 11.04
CA GLU A 41 -2.62 -17.57 11.56
C GLU A 41 -2.87 -18.07 13.00
N LYS A 42 -3.99 -17.68 13.63
CA LYS A 42 -4.36 -18.03 15.02
C LYS A 42 -3.22 -17.72 16.02
N LEU A 43 -2.65 -16.53 15.89
CA LEU A 43 -1.50 -16.09 16.69
C LEU A 43 -1.90 -15.85 18.15
N ASP A 44 -1.06 -16.33 19.07
CA ASP A 44 -1.10 -15.97 20.47
C ASP A 44 -0.59 -14.52 20.69
N ASP A 45 -0.85 -13.96 21.87
CA ASP A 45 -0.56 -12.55 22.15
C ASP A 45 0.96 -12.27 22.20
N GLU A 46 1.79 -13.26 22.50
CA GLU A 46 3.27 -13.13 22.50
C GLU A 46 3.81 -12.98 21.07
N LYS A 47 3.40 -13.85 20.14
CA LYS A 47 3.75 -13.73 18.72
C LYS A 47 3.21 -12.44 18.11
N LEU A 48 2.01 -12.02 18.52
CA LEU A 48 1.41 -10.78 18.05
C LEU A 48 2.24 -9.56 18.45
N ALA A 49 2.74 -9.50 19.70
CA ALA A 49 3.60 -8.42 20.15
C ALA A 49 4.92 -8.35 19.34
N ASN A 50 5.50 -9.50 19.03
CA ASN A 50 6.70 -9.58 18.18
C ASN A 50 6.41 -9.09 16.75
N ILE A 51 5.28 -9.50 16.17
CA ILE A 51 4.86 -9.07 14.82
C ILE A 51 4.62 -7.56 14.77
N LYS A 52 3.94 -6.97 15.77
CA LYS A 52 3.70 -5.52 15.82
C LYS A 52 4.98 -4.68 15.74
N ASN A 53 6.07 -5.17 16.32
CA ASN A 53 7.33 -4.42 16.33
C ASN A 53 8.12 -4.57 15.02
N ASN A 54 8.00 -5.71 14.34
CA ASN A 54 8.90 -6.10 13.25
C ASN A 54 8.25 -6.12 11.86
N ASP A 55 6.93 -6.34 11.78
CA ASP A 55 6.21 -6.41 10.51
C ASP A 55 5.78 -5.00 10.07
N LYS A 56 6.39 -4.51 8.99
CA LYS A 56 6.13 -3.19 8.39
C LYS A 56 5.29 -3.29 7.12
N CYS A 57 4.55 -4.38 6.94
CA CYS A 57 3.70 -4.56 5.77
C CYS A 57 2.46 -3.64 5.85
N ILE A 58 2.19 -2.92 4.76
CA ILE A 58 1.07 -1.96 4.64
C ILE A 58 0.17 -2.25 3.44
N GLY A 59 0.51 -3.24 2.62
CA GLY A 59 -0.22 -3.55 1.41
C GLY A 59 0.39 -4.70 0.63
N GLN A 60 -0.09 -4.88 -0.59
CA GLN A 60 0.37 -5.87 -1.54
C GLN A 60 0.55 -5.25 -2.92
N ARG A 61 1.40 -5.85 -3.74
CA ARG A 61 1.68 -5.38 -5.10
C ARG A 61 1.80 -6.54 -6.06
N ASP A 62 1.55 -6.27 -7.33
CA ASP A 62 1.80 -7.21 -8.41
C ASP A 62 2.26 -6.44 -9.66
N ILE A 63 3.53 -6.62 -10.03
CA ILE A 63 4.13 -6.01 -11.23
C ILE A 63 3.85 -6.81 -12.51
N CYS A 64 3.40 -8.06 -12.37
CA CYS A 64 3.03 -8.94 -13.46
C CYS A 64 1.54 -8.84 -13.82
N ALA A 65 0.72 -8.24 -12.96
CA ALA A 65 -0.68 -7.97 -13.21
C ALA A 65 -0.91 -6.99 -14.38
N ASN A 66 -2.09 -7.08 -14.98
CA ASN A 66 -2.55 -6.13 -15.99
C ASN A 66 -3.94 -5.58 -15.61
N PRO A 67 -4.02 -4.35 -15.08
CA PRO A 67 -2.93 -3.40 -14.85
C PRO A 67 -2.02 -3.76 -13.68
N ILE A 68 -0.80 -3.23 -13.70
CA ILE A 68 0.14 -3.27 -12.57
C ILE A 68 -0.48 -2.51 -11.39
N PHE A 69 -0.32 -2.99 -10.15
CA PHE A 69 -0.96 -2.33 -9.01
C PHE A 69 -0.18 -2.39 -7.70
N ILE A 70 -0.45 -1.41 -6.85
CA ILE A 70 -0.18 -1.45 -5.41
C ILE A 70 -1.52 -1.25 -4.68
N GLU A 71 -1.85 -2.16 -3.78
CA GLU A 71 -3.08 -2.14 -2.98
C GLU A 71 -2.76 -2.06 -1.50
N PHE A 72 -3.31 -1.05 -0.82
CA PHE A 72 -3.10 -0.79 0.59
C PHE A 72 -4.20 -1.45 1.43
N PHE A 73 -3.83 -1.90 2.62
CA PHE A 73 -4.73 -2.56 3.56
C PHE A 73 -5.62 -1.57 4.34
N THR A 74 -6.17 -0.57 3.67
CA THR A 74 -7.22 0.32 4.19
C THR A 74 -8.56 -0.42 4.30
N ARG A 75 -9.60 0.22 4.87
CA ARG A 75 -10.96 -0.33 4.91
C ARG A 75 -11.97 0.61 4.26
N PRO A 76 -12.50 0.29 3.06
CA PRO A 76 -12.14 -0.82 2.18
C PRO A 76 -10.74 -0.68 1.59
N PHE A 77 -10.17 -1.78 1.06
CA PHE A 77 -8.85 -1.75 0.43
C PHE A 77 -8.78 -0.70 -0.68
N THR A 78 -7.66 0.00 -0.74
CA THR A 78 -7.42 1.08 -1.70
C THR A 78 -6.33 0.65 -2.67
N ARG A 79 -6.72 0.47 -3.93
CA ARG A 79 -5.84 0.05 -5.02
C ARG A 79 -5.49 1.22 -5.93
N PHE A 80 -4.19 1.39 -6.18
CA PHE A 80 -3.65 2.18 -7.28
C PHE A 80 -3.28 1.26 -8.41
N GLU A 81 -3.97 1.43 -9.54
CA GLU A 81 -3.66 0.75 -10.80
C GLU A 81 -2.84 1.70 -11.66
N PHE A 82 -1.75 1.21 -12.22
CA PHE A 82 -0.88 1.96 -13.12
C PHE A 82 -1.18 1.51 -14.55
N LYS A 83 -1.71 2.44 -15.35
CA LYS A 83 -2.02 2.29 -16.77
C LYS A 83 -1.44 3.48 -17.52
N GLU A 84 -1.09 3.26 -18.77
CA GLU A 84 -0.58 4.32 -19.62
C GLU A 84 -1.64 5.43 -19.74
N SER A 85 -1.24 6.66 -19.42
CA SER A 85 -2.08 7.85 -19.40
C SER A 85 -1.20 9.10 -19.48
N ASP A 86 -1.80 10.27 -19.67
CA ASP A 86 -1.07 11.55 -19.67
C ASP A 86 -0.35 11.78 -18.33
N GLU A 87 -0.95 11.36 -17.20
CA GLU A 87 -0.32 11.44 -15.88
C GLU A 87 0.76 10.36 -15.64
N TYR A 88 0.60 9.17 -16.25
CA TYR A 88 1.52 8.04 -16.09
C TYR A 88 1.91 7.48 -17.47
N PRO A 89 2.79 8.16 -18.21
CA PRO A 89 3.21 7.71 -19.54
C PRO A 89 4.02 6.41 -19.49
N ASP A 90 4.75 6.17 -18.40
CA ASP A 90 5.36 4.86 -18.09
C ASP A 90 4.76 4.30 -16.79
N PRO A 91 3.83 3.33 -16.88
CA PRO A 91 3.21 2.70 -15.72
C PRO A 91 4.20 1.98 -14.80
N LYS A 92 5.28 1.42 -15.36
CA LYS A 92 6.30 0.71 -14.57
C LYS A 92 7.16 1.71 -13.80
N GLU A 93 7.52 2.83 -14.42
CA GLU A 93 8.23 3.91 -13.73
C GLU A 93 7.38 4.45 -12.58
N ALA A 94 6.10 4.78 -12.82
CA ALA A 94 5.18 5.27 -11.80
C ALA A 94 5.02 4.28 -10.63
N PHE A 95 4.88 2.98 -10.93
CA PHE A 95 4.85 1.92 -9.93
C PHE A 95 6.15 1.88 -9.11
N ASN A 96 7.31 1.88 -9.78
CA ASN A 96 8.62 1.82 -9.12
C ASN A 96 8.86 3.04 -8.23
N CYS A 97 8.43 4.23 -8.67
CA CYS A 97 8.50 5.44 -7.86
C CYS A 97 7.71 5.28 -6.56
N LEU A 98 6.43 4.86 -6.63
CA LEU A 98 5.64 4.65 -5.41
C LEU A 98 6.26 3.56 -4.51
N GLN A 99 6.71 2.45 -5.09
CA GLN A 99 7.35 1.37 -4.34
C GLN A 99 8.60 1.85 -3.60
N ASN A 100 9.47 2.62 -4.28
CA ASN A 100 10.69 3.15 -3.69
C ASN A 100 10.39 4.13 -2.54
N GLU A 101 9.41 5.01 -2.70
CA GLU A 101 8.99 5.93 -1.64
C GLU A 101 8.47 5.19 -0.39
N ILE A 102 7.70 4.11 -0.58
CA ILE A 102 7.24 3.24 0.52
C ILE A 102 8.45 2.63 1.25
N ILE A 103 9.44 2.12 0.52
CA ILE A 103 10.64 1.51 1.08
C ILE A 103 11.48 2.55 1.84
N LEU A 104 11.69 3.73 1.25
CA LEU A 104 12.41 4.84 1.87
C LEU A 104 11.73 5.34 3.15
N ALA A 105 10.40 5.26 3.20
CA ALA A 105 9.61 5.53 4.41
C ALA A 105 9.71 4.43 5.49
N GLY A 106 10.38 3.30 5.22
CA GLY A 106 10.57 2.19 6.16
C GLY A 106 9.45 1.14 6.13
N TRP A 107 8.54 1.22 5.15
CA TRP A 107 7.41 0.31 5.00
C TRP A 107 7.65 -0.72 3.90
N LYS A 108 6.79 -1.74 3.85
CA LYS A 108 6.87 -2.83 2.89
C LYS A 108 5.49 -3.18 2.33
N THR A 109 5.49 -3.79 1.15
CA THR A 109 4.32 -4.46 0.57
C THR A 109 4.65 -5.93 0.30
N LEU A 110 3.64 -6.80 0.36
CA LEU A 110 3.76 -8.18 -0.10
C LEU A 110 3.94 -8.20 -1.61
N ASP A 111 4.89 -9.00 -2.09
CA ASP A 111 5.06 -9.26 -3.51
C ASP A 111 4.19 -10.46 -3.91
N LEU A 112 3.32 -10.28 -4.89
CA LEU A 112 2.48 -11.35 -5.44
C LEU A 112 2.98 -11.86 -6.80
N SER A 113 4.06 -11.28 -7.32
CA SER A 113 4.64 -11.63 -8.63
C SER A 113 5.63 -12.80 -8.60
#